data_AF-A0A022W540-F1
#
_entry.id   AF-A0A022W540-F1
#
_cell.length_a   1.000
_cell.length_b   1.000
_cell.length_c   1.000
_cell.angle_alpha   90.00
_cell.angle_beta   90.00
_cell.angle_gamma   90.00
#
_symmetry.space_group_name_H-M   'P 1'
#
loop_
_entity.id
_entity.type
_entity.pdbx_description
1 polymer ?
#
loop_
_entity_poly.entity_id
_entity_poly.type
_entity_poly.pdbx_seq_one_letter_code
_entity_poly.pdbx_strand_id
1 'polypeptide(L)'
;MNVNELEGDLRELYCNRSSFEVPNYTHISTSTAEWKLGPIFSEREVWDLNDPVYDAYITEAAGVCVTTQVKGPTPGVQGIAKIRIQIPNDYNVPTPTKPQDCSFQAGMEVFNLKELTEAGSTCTPKLLDHGFYEQTRKNDPLPGGFMVFIVMERLPGRNLQNFNELPMFERDQVRLAFAKTIR
;
A
#
# COMPACT_ATOMS: atom_id res chain seq x y z
N MET A 1 -12.15 -16.05 5.80
CA MET A 1 -11.40 -14.93 6.39
C MET A 1 -11.85 -14.81 7.84
N ASN A 2 -10.94 -14.90 8.80
CA ASN A 2 -11.26 -14.67 10.20
C ASN A 2 -11.15 -13.16 10.46
N VAL A 3 -12.26 -12.51 10.79
CA VAL A 3 -12.33 -11.05 10.96
C VAL A 3 -11.42 -10.57 12.10
N ASN A 4 -11.13 -11.43 13.08
CA ASN A 4 -10.27 -11.12 14.21
C ASN A 4 -8.80 -10.88 13.80
N GLU A 5 -8.35 -11.41 12.65
CA GLU A 5 -7.00 -11.16 12.13
C GLU A 5 -6.84 -9.74 11.55
N LEU A 6 -7.96 -9.06 11.28
CA LEU A 6 -8.01 -7.72 10.69
C LEU A 6 -8.39 -6.65 11.70
N GLU A 7 -8.59 -6.97 12.98
CA GLU A 7 -9.11 -6.02 13.98
C GLU A 7 -8.23 -4.76 14.12
N GLY A 8 -6.90 -4.93 14.05
CA GLY A 8 -5.95 -3.81 14.04
C GLY A 8 -6.05 -2.94 12.79
N ASP A 9 -6.21 -3.57 11.62
CA ASP A 9 -6.32 -2.86 10.34
C ASP A 9 -7.67 -2.16 10.19
N LEU A 10 -8.74 -2.75 10.72
CA LEU A 10 -10.07 -2.12 10.80
C LEU A 10 -10.07 -0.90 11.72
N ARG A 11 -9.30 -0.93 12.82
CA ARG A 11 -9.12 0.24 13.70
C ARG A 11 -8.32 1.34 13.01
N GLU A 12 -7.28 1.01 12.24
CA GLU A 12 -6.55 1.97 11.39
C GLU A 12 -7.50 2.64 10.39
N LEU A 13 -8.31 1.85 9.67
CA LEU A 13 -9.36 2.31 8.77
C LEU A 13 -10.35 3.28 9.44
N TYR A 14 -10.74 2.99 10.69
CA TYR A 14 -11.70 3.82 11.42
C TYR A 14 -11.09 5.13 11.94
N CYS A 15 -9.86 5.09 12.43
CA CYS A 15 -9.18 6.25 13.02
C CYS A 15 -8.56 7.19 11.98
N ASN A 16 -8.20 6.68 10.80
CA ASN A 16 -7.55 7.44 9.73
C ASN A 16 -8.39 7.42 8.45
N ARG A 17 -9.72 7.54 8.57
CA ARG A 17 -10.57 7.65 7.40
C ARG A 17 -10.07 8.79 6.52
N SER A 18 -9.60 8.41 5.36
CA SER A 18 -9.18 9.31 4.30
C SER A 18 -10.37 10.18 3.90
N SER A 19 -10.12 11.47 3.61
CA SER A 19 -11.12 12.32 2.95
C SER A 19 -11.34 11.85 1.51
N PHE A 20 -10.37 11.11 0.95
CA PHE A 20 -10.41 10.50 -0.37
C PHE A 20 -10.29 8.97 -0.29
N GLU A 21 -11.36 8.26 -0.63
CA GLU A 21 -11.32 6.80 -0.72
C GLU A 21 -10.62 6.35 -2.02
N VAL A 22 -9.78 5.32 -1.93
CA VAL A 22 -9.28 4.62 -3.11
C VAL A 22 -10.45 3.93 -3.79
N PRO A 23 -10.64 4.13 -5.12
CA PRO A 23 -11.73 3.49 -5.83
C PRO A 23 -11.75 1.97 -5.63
N ASN A 24 -12.93 1.38 -5.54
CA ASN A 24 -13.10 -0.07 -5.44
C ASN A 24 -12.78 -0.76 -6.79
N TYR A 25 -11.49 -0.95 -7.08
CA TYR A 25 -11.02 -1.75 -8.20
C TYR A 25 -11.35 -3.22 -7.97
N THR A 26 -12.03 -3.88 -8.91
CA THR A 26 -12.29 -5.33 -8.83
C THR A 26 -11.16 -6.14 -9.45
N HIS A 27 -10.53 -5.60 -10.51
CA HIS A 27 -9.43 -6.20 -11.24
C HIS A 27 -8.42 -5.13 -11.66
N ILE A 28 -7.14 -5.50 -11.67
CA ILE A 28 -6.04 -4.70 -12.22
C ILE A 28 -5.17 -5.63 -13.06
N SER A 29 -4.81 -5.17 -14.26
CA SER A 29 -3.89 -5.88 -15.16
C SER A 29 -2.55 -5.17 -15.17
N THR A 30 -1.48 -5.90 -14.87
CA THR A 30 -0.10 -5.45 -15.03
C THR A 30 0.44 -5.92 -16.39
N SER A 31 1.71 -5.65 -16.66
CA SER A 31 2.39 -6.21 -17.84
C SER A 31 2.58 -7.72 -17.76
N THR A 32 2.48 -8.32 -16.56
CA THR A 32 2.80 -9.75 -16.34
C THR A 32 1.58 -10.60 -15.98
N ALA A 33 0.53 -10.00 -15.42
CA ALA A 33 -0.57 -10.74 -14.81
C ALA A 33 -1.88 -9.93 -14.74
N GLU A 34 -2.97 -10.64 -14.47
CA GLU A 34 -4.25 -10.07 -14.09
C GLU A 34 -4.56 -10.47 -12.64
N TRP A 35 -4.92 -9.49 -11.83
CA TRP A 35 -5.16 -9.63 -10.41
C TRP A 35 -6.59 -9.28 -10.07
N LYS A 36 -7.26 -10.15 -9.30
CA LYS A 36 -8.57 -9.89 -8.69
C LYS A 36 -8.38 -9.38 -7.28
N LEU A 37 -8.94 -8.22 -6.99
CA LEU A 37 -8.82 -7.56 -5.70
C LEU A 37 -9.99 -7.93 -4.79
N GLY A 38 -9.67 -8.11 -3.51
CA GLY A 38 -10.64 -8.20 -2.42
C GLY A 38 -11.04 -6.82 -1.90
N PRO A 39 -11.87 -6.78 -0.84
CA PRO A 39 -12.21 -5.52 -0.20
C PRO A 39 -10.97 -4.85 0.42
N ILE A 40 -10.93 -3.52 0.34
CA ILE A 40 -9.93 -2.69 1.02
C ILE A 40 -10.18 -2.79 2.53
N PHE A 41 -9.14 -3.10 3.30
CA PHE A 41 -9.21 -3.29 4.75
C PHE A 41 -8.28 -2.36 5.54
N SER A 42 -7.46 -1.56 4.86
CA SER A 42 -6.70 -0.44 5.45
C SER A 42 -6.62 0.66 4.40
N GLU A 43 -6.82 1.91 4.83
CA GLU A 43 -6.78 3.09 3.98
C GLU A 43 -6.19 4.27 4.74
N ARG A 44 -5.45 5.14 4.04
CA ARG A 44 -4.86 6.36 4.61
C ARG A 44 -4.55 7.40 3.53
N GLU A 45 -4.45 8.65 3.96
CA GLU A 45 -3.79 9.70 3.18
C GLU A 45 -2.30 9.79 3.52
N VAL A 46 -1.50 10.14 2.53
CA VAL A 46 -0.08 10.41 2.67
C VAL A 46 0.20 11.78 2.06
N TRP A 47 0.93 12.61 2.78
CA TRP A 47 1.32 13.94 2.35
C TRP A 47 2.85 14.01 2.23
N ASP A 48 3.34 14.31 1.03
CA ASP A 48 4.72 14.66 0.81
C ASP A 48 4.84 16.17 0.62
N LEU A 49 5.46 16.84 1.60
CA LEU A 49 5.59 18.28 1.60
C LEU A 49 6.53 18.78 0.50
N ASN A 50 7.52 17.96 0.14
CA ASN A 50 8.46 18.27 -0.91
C ASN A 50 8.98 16.99 -1.55
N ASP A 51 8.23 16.49 -2.53
CA ASP A 51 8.64 15.33 -3.31
C ASP A 51 9.97 15.65 -4.01
N PRO A 52 11.05 14.90 -3.73
CA PRO A 52 12.38 15.23 -4.23
C PRO A 52 12.55 15.03 -5.74
N VAL A 53 11.63 14.33 -6.42
CA VAL A 53 11.67 14.14 -7.87
C VAL A 53 11.06 15.34 -8.58
N TYR A 54 9.98 15.88 -8.02
CA TYR A 54 9.19 16.94 -8.66
C TYR A 54 9.32 18.32 -8.02
N ASP A 55 10.01 18.44 -6.89
CA ASP A 55 10.07 19.64 -6.04
C ASP A 55 8.67 20.20 -5.77
N ALA A 56 7.75 19.29 -5.39
CA ALA A 56 6.32 19.55 -5.36
C ALA A 56 5.65 18.93 -4.14
N TYR A 57 4.59 19.59 -3.67
CA TYR A 57 3.67 19.01 -2.71
C TYR A 57 2.80 17.95 -3.39
N ILE A 58 2.94 16.69 -2.99
CA ILE A 58 2.17 15.55 -3.52
C ILE A 58 1.34 14.94 -2.41
N THR A 59 0.08 14.67 -2.72
CA THR A 59 -0.85 13.99 -1.83
C THR A 59 -1.36 12.72 -2.45
N GLU A 60 -1.52 11.70 -1.62
CA GLU A 60 -1.94 10.38 -2.05
C GLU A 60 -3.03 9.82 -1.13
N ALA A 61 -3.96 9.07 -1.72
CA ALA A 61 -4.74 8.08 -1.00
C ALA A 61 -4.12 6.70 -1.23
N ALA A 62 -3.96 5.92 -0.17
CA ALA A 62 -3.38 4.59 -0.21
C ALA A 62 -4.32 3.56 0.42
N GLY A 63 -4.69 2.54 -0.36
CA GLY A 63 -5.57 1.45 0.04
C GLY A 63 -4.86 0.11 0.01
N VAL A 64 -5.17 -0.76 0.98
CA VAL A 64 -4.59 -2.10 1.10
C VAL A 64 -5.69 -3.16 1.06
N CYS A 65 -5.49 -4.19 0.23
CA CYS A 65 -6.40 -5.32 0.14
C CYS A 65 -5.66 -6.64 -0.10
N VAL A 66 -6.36 -7.76 0.09
CA VAL A 66 -5.87 -9.06 -0.39
C VAL A 66 -6.16 -9.14 -1.87
N THR A 67 -5.20 -9.61 -2.66
CA THR A 67 -5.38 -9.83 -4.10
C THR A 67 -5.03 -11.27 -4.48
N THR A 68 -5.64 -11.77 -5.56
CA THR A 68 -5.38 -13.11 -6.09
C THR A 68 -5.07 -13.02 -7.58
N GLN A 69 -3.98 -13.64 -8.01
CA GLN A 69 -3.65 -13.70 -9.42
C GLN A 69 -4.63 -14.62 -10.14
N VAL A 70 -5.34 -14.10 -11.15
CA VAL A 70 -6.28 -14.87 -11.96
C VAL A 70 -5.69 -15.30 -13.29
N LYS A 71 -4.73 -14.53 -13.83
CA LYS A 71 -3.92 -14.90 -14.99
C LYS A 71 -2.49 -14.44 -14.78
N GLY A 72 -1.52 -15.18 -15.30
CA GLY A 72 -0.10 -14.87 -15.15
C GLY A 72 0.74 -16.11 -14.86
N PRO A 73 1.97 -15.93 -14.35
CA PRO A 73 2.92 -17.04 -14.13
C PRO A 73 2.53 -17.99 -12.99
N THR A 74 1.74 -17.55 -12.02
CA THR A 74 1.38 -18.30 -10.80
C THR A 74 -0.11 -18.14 -10.43
N PRO A 75 -1.07 -18.57 -11.29
CA PRO A 75 -2.49 -18.41 -11.01
C PRO A 75 -2.91 -19.01 -9.66
N GLY A 76 -3.76 -18.29 -8.94
CA GLY A 76 -4.23 -18.67 -7.60
C GLY A 76 -3.33 -18.19 -6.46
N VAL A 77 -2.13 -17.65 -6.75
CA VAL A 77 -1.29 -17.04 -5.69
C VAL A 77 -2.01 -15.83 -5.09
N GLN A 78 -1.95 -15.72 -3.77
CA GLN A 78 -2.48 -14.57 -3.04
C GLN A 78 -1.34 -13.65 -2.60
N GLY A 79 -1.60 -12.34 -2.68
CA GLY A 79 -0.70 -11.31 -2.20
C GLY A 79 -1.44 -10.25 -1.41
N ILE A 80 -0.69 -9.31 -0.86
CA ILE A 80 -1.19 -8.04 -0.36
C ILE A 80 -0.98 -7.01 -1.47
N ALA A 81 -2.08 -6.39 -1.91
CA ALA A 81 -2.04 -5.28 -2.85
C ALA A 81 -2.08 -3.97 -2.09
N LYS A 82 -1.16 -3.06 -2.44
CA LYS A 82 -1.23 -1.64 -2.10
C LYS A 82 -1.53 -0.86 -3.37
N ILE A 83 -2.56 -0.04 -3.32
CA ILE A 83 -2.97 0.86 -4.38
C ILE A 83 -2.71 2.27 -3.86
N ARG A 84 -1.90 3.05 -4.57
CA ARG A 84 -1.58 4.43 -4.23
C ARG A 84 -2.04 5.32 -5.38
N ILE A 85 -2.90 6.29 -5.12
CA ILE A 85 -3.42 7.21 -6.13
C ILE A 85 -3.08 8.64 -5.74
N GLN A 86 -2.68 9.45 -6.70
CA GLN A 86 -2.55 10.89 -6.48
C GLN A 86 -3.95 11.48 -6.24
N ILE A 87 -4.08 12.32 -5.22
CA ILE A 87 -5.31 13.06 -4.95
C ILE A 87 -5.03 14.57 -5.08
N PRO A 88 -6.08 15.41 -5.17
CA PRO A 88 -5.91 16.84 -5.06
C PRO A 88 -5.24 17.21 -3.73
N ASN A 89 -4.32 18.16 -3.80
CA ASN A 89 -3.69 18.77 -2.63
C ASN A 89 -4.76 19.43 -1.74
N ASP A 90 -4.48 19.51 -0.44
CA ASP A 90 -5.36 20.19 0.50
C ASP A 90 -5.67 21.62 0.03
N TYR A 91 -6.90 22.09 0.29
CA TYR A 91 -7.40 23.42 -0.03
C TYR A 91 -6.51 24.55 0.48
N ASN A 92 -5.71 24.29 1.53
CA ASN A 92 -4.76 25.24 2.09
C ASN A 92 -3.51 25.45 1.23
N VAL A 93 -3.30 24.63 0.20
CA VAL A 93 -2.20 24.76 -0.76
C VAL A 93 -2.65 25.69 -1.90
N PRO A 94 -2.05 26.90 -2.04
CA PRO A 94 -2.53 27.91 -2.98
C PRO A 94 -2.28 27.56 -4.45
N THR A 95 -1.51 26.51 -4.73
CA THR A 95 -1.18 26.05 -6.08
C THR A 95 -2.10 24.90 -6.52
N PRO A 96 -2.70 24.99 -7.73
CA PRO A 96 -3.43 23.88 -8.31
C PRO A 96 -2.57 22.62 -8.37
N THR A 97 -3.14 21.48 -7.98
CA THR A 97 -2.46 20.19 -8.06
C THR A 97 -2.13 19.87 -9.51
N LYS A 98 -0.84 19.68 -9.78
CA LYS A 98 -0.37 19.20 -11.08
C LYS A 98 -0.38 17.66 -11.05
N PRO A 99 -1.00 17.01 -12.04
CA PRO A 99 -0.82 15.59 -12.25
C PRO A 99 0.66 15.24 -12.41
N GLN A 100 1.08 14.16 -11.77
CA GLN A 100 2.43 13.61 -11.84
C GLN A 100 2.38 12.14 -12.26
N ASP A 101 3.48 11.63 -12.82
CA ASP A 101 3.57 10.24 -13.28
C ASP A 101 3.74 9.23 -12.12
N CYS A 102 4.26 9.69 -10.98
CA CYS A 102 4.47 8.92 -9.76
C CYS A 102 4.75 9.87 -8.58
N SER A 103 4.95 9.33 -7.38
CA SER A 103 5.64 10.00 -6.28
C SER A 103 6.96 9.31 -5.97
N PHE A 104 7.91 10.04 -5.38
CA PHE A 104 9.14 9.47 -4.86
C PHE A 104 8.87 8.32 -3.90
N GLN A 105 7.90 8.47 -3.00
CA GLN A 105 7.58 7.43 -2.02
C GLN A 105 7.05 6.15 -2.67
N ALA A 106 6.14 6.25 -3.63
CA ALA A 106 5.61 5.09 -4.35
C ALA A 106 6.70 4.43 -5.22
N GLY A 107 7.49 5.25 -5.92
CA GLY A 107 8.62 4.77 -6.74
C GLY A 107 9.69 4.06 -5.90
N MET A 108 10.08 4.64 -4.76
CA MET A 108 11.06 4.04 -3.85
C MET A 108 10.56 2.76 -3.20
N GLU A 109 9.26 2.65 -2.89
CA GLU A 109 8.69 1.41 -2.36
C GLU A 109 8.82 0.26 -3.39
N VAL A 110 8.46 0.51 -4.65
CA VAL A 110 8.63 -0.47 -5.73
C VAL A 110 10.10 -0.82 -5.91
N PHE A 111 10.97 0.19 -6.00
CA PHE A 111 12.41 0.01 -6.18
C PHE A 111 13.03 -0.85 -5.06
N ASN A 112 12.80 -0.47 -3.80
CA ASN A 112 13.37 -1.19 -2.65
C ASN A 112 12.84 -2.63 -2.56
N LEU A 113 11.53 -2.84 -2.75
CA LEU A 113 10.96 -4.19 -2.73
C LEU A 113 11.54 -5.06 -3.84
N LYS A 114 11.75 -4.51 -5.04
CA LYS A 114 12.39 -5.21 -6.15
C LYS A 114 13.83 -5.60 -5.81
N GLU A 115 14.67 -4.64 -5.44
CA GLU A 115 16.08 -4.88 -5.11
C GLU A 115 16.23 -5.92 -3.99
N LEU A 116 15.43 -5.80 -2.92
CA LEU A 116 15.48 -6.75 -1.80
C LEU A 116 14.99 -8.15 -2.17
N THR A 117 14.02 -8.25 -3.07
CA THR A 117 13.54 -9.54 -3.60
C THR A 117 14.61 -10.21 -4.45
N GLU A 118 15.25 -9.45 -5.34
CA GLU A 118 16.32 -9.94 -6.22
C GLU A 118 17.58 -10.33 -5.43
N ALA A 119 17.88 -9.61 -4.34
CA ALA A 119 18.93 -9.96 -3.40
C ALA A 119 18.61 -11.19 -2.54
N GLY A 120 17.40 -11.74 -2.63
CA GLY A 120 16.99 -12.92 -1.86
C GLY A 120 16.77 -12.63 -0.36
N SER A 121 16.41 -11.39 0.00
CA SER A 121 16.12 -11.02 1.38
C SER A 121 15.04 -11.93 1.98
N THR A 122 15.29 -12.43 3.19
CA THR A 122 14.36 -13.30 3.93
C THR A 122 13.56 -12.55 5.00
N CYS A 123 13.89 -11.28 5.25
CA CYS A 123 13.27 -10.45 6.28
C CYS A 123 12.30 -9.39 5.72
N THR A 124 12.13 -9.35 4.40
CA THR A 124 11.20 -8.45 3.72
C THR A 124 10.25 -9.24 2.82
N PRO A 125 8.98 -8.83 2.71
CA PRO A 125 8.05 -9.45 1.77
C PRO A 125 8.59 -9.35 0.33
N LYS A 126 8.44 -10.41 -0.45
CA LYS A 126 8.83 -10.39 -1.86
C LYS A 126 7.89 -9.52 -2.68
N LEU A 127 8.42 -8.81 -3.67
CA LEU A 127 7.62 -8.19 -4.73
C LEU A 127 7.10 -9.29 -5.66
N LEU A 128 5.79 -9.43 -5.76
CA LEU A 128 5.15 -10.38 -6.68
C LEU A 128 4.86 -9.73 -8.03
N ASP A 129 4.42 -8.47 -8.02
CA ASP A 129 4.10 -7.72 -9.24
C ASP A 129 3.95 -6.22 -8.94
N HIS A 130 3.95 -5.38 -9.98
CA HIS A 130 3.63 -3.96 -9.85
C HIS A 130 3.17 -3.36 -11.19
N GLY A 131 2.56 -2.17 -11.12
CA GLY A 131 2.21 -1.38 -12.29
C GLY A 131 2.10 0.10 -11.97
N PHE A 132 2.47 0.93 -12.95
CA PHE A 132 2.31 2.38 -12.93
C PHE A 132 1.28 2.75 -13.99
N TYR A 133 0.29 3.54 -13.59
CA TYR A 133 -0.85 3.88 -14.43
C TYR A 133 -1.18 5.37 -14.30
N GLU A 134 -1.83 5.89 -15.33
CA GLU A 134 -2.47 7.20 -15.31
C GLU A 134 -3.95 7.05 -14.91
N GLN A 135 -4.44 7.98 -14.10
CA GLN A 135 -5.84 8.16 -13.74
C GLN A 135 -6.63 8.67 -14.94
N THR A 136 -7.34 7.78 -15.60
CA THR A 136 -8.06 8.05 -16.87
C THR A 136 -9.58 7.92 -16.73
N ARG A 137 -10.09 7.51 -15.57
CA ARG A 137 -11.54 7.34 -15.36
C ARG A 137 -12.19 8.67 -15.04
N LYS A 138 -13.45 8.82 -15.45
CA LYS A 138 -14.24 10.03 -15.22
C LYS A 138 -14.34 10.45 -13.74
N ASN A 139 -14.34 9.48 -12.83
CA ASN A 139 -14.51 9.70 -11.40
C ASN A 139 -13.19 9.54 -10.62
N ASP A 140 -12.05 9.47 -11.30
CA ASP A 140 -10.77 9.47 -10.61
C ASP A 140 -10.57 10.84 -9.92
N PRO A 141 -9.98 10.87 -8.70
CA PRO A 141 -9.87 12.08 -7.90
C PRO A 141 -8.99 13.15 -8.55
N LEU A 142 -8.01 12.74 -9.36
CA LEU A 142 -7.16 13.66 -10.11
C LEU A 142 -6.89 13.09 -11.52
N PRO A 143 -7.73 13.41 -12.51
CA PRO A 143 -7.51 12.99 -13.90
C PRO A 143 -6.12 13.39 -14.41
N GLY A 144 -5.41 12.44 -15.01
CA GLY A 144 -4.02 12.56 -15.44
C GLY A 144 -2.98 12.26 -14.34
N GLY A 145 -3.40 12.19 -13.07
CA GLY A 145 -2.51 11.86 -11.96
C GLY A 145 -2.14 10.38 -11.95
N PHE A 146 -1.22 9.97 -11.09
CA PHE A 146 -0.79 8.57 -11.07
C PHE A 146 -1.72 7.64 -10.28
N MET A 147 -1.67 6.36 -10.63
CA MET A 147 -2.03 5.23 -9.78
C MET A 147 -0.88 4.21 -9.80
N VAL A 148 -0.36 3.85 -8.65
CA VAL A 148 0.65 2.80 -8.48
C VAL A 148 0.01 1.60 -7.82
N PHE A 149 0.17 0.44 -8.44
CA PHE A 149 -0.26 -0.85 -7.93
C PHE A 149 0.95 -1.66 -7.55
N ILE A 150 1.02 -2.12 -6.29
CA ILE A 150 2.13 -2.92 -5.77
C ILE A 150 1.54 -4.19 -5.18
N VAL A 151 2.01 -5.35 -5.64
CA VAL A 151 1.63 -6.65 -5.07
C VAL A 151 2.83 -7.27 -4.38
N MET A 152 2.70 -7.49 -3.09
CA MET A 152 3.74 -8.08 -2.25
C MET A 152 3.27 -9.40 -1.66
N GLU A 153 4.23 -10.23 -1.28
CA GLU A 153 4.01 -11.50 -0.60
C GLU A 153 3.17 -11.28 0.66
N ARG A 154 2.14 -12.11 0.82
CA ARG A 154 1.34 -12.12 2.03
C ARG A 154 2.08 -12.89 3.12
N LEU A 155 2.56 -12.17 4.13
CA LEU A 155 3.20 -12.77 5.29
C LEU A 155 2.19 -13.02 6.42
N PRO A 156 2.41 -14.06 7.25
CA PRO A 156 1.68 -14.22 8.50
C PRO A 156 2.10 -13.11 9.47
N GLY A 157 1.15 -12.64 10.28
CA GLY A 157 1.43 -11.63 11.29
C GLY A 157 0.17 -10.88 11.68
N ARG A 158 0.34 -9.95 12.62
CA ARG A 158 -0.68 -8.98 13.00
C ARG A 158 -0.05 -7.61 13.12
N ASN A 159 -0.84 -6.59 12.85
CA ASN A 159 -0.48 -5.22 13.18
C ASN A 159 -0.33 -5.07 14.71
N LEU A 160 0.75 -4.42 15.14
CA LEU A 160 1.09 -4.18 16.54
C LEU A 160 0.78 -2.73 16.98
N GLN A 161 -0.09 -2.01 16.28
CA GLN A 161 -0.51 -0.66 16.67
C GLN A 161 -1.08 -0.62 18.11
N ASN A 162 -1.73 -1.70 18.56
CA ASN A 162 -2.22 -1.85 19.91
C ASN A 162 -1.18 -2.41 20.91
N PHE A 163 0.11 -2.42 20.56
CA PHE A 163 1.18 -3.02 21.38
C PHE A 163 1.14 -2.56 22.84
N ASN A 164 0.87 -1.28 23.08
CA ASN A 164 0.81 -0.72 24.43
C ASN A 164 -0.35 -1.25 25.28
N GLU A 165 -1.42 -1.73 24.63
CA GLU A 165 -2.63 -2.28 25.25
C GLU A 165 -2.49 -3.79 25.54
N LEU A 166 -1.47 -4.45 24.98
CA LEU A 166 -1.23 -5.87 25.23
C LEU A 166 -0.77 -6.13 26.67
N PRO A 167 -1.12 -7.29 27.26
CA PRO A 167 -0.57 -7.74 28.54
C PRO A 167 0.97 -7.72 28.54
N MET A 168 1.59 -7.44 29.70
CA MET A 168 3.05 -7.33 29.79
C MET A 168 3.77 -8.54 29.21
N PHE A 169 3.28 -9.75 29.51
CA PHE A 169 3.83 -11.00 28.99
C PHE A 169 3.88 -11.03 27.46
N GLU A 170 2.80 -10.64 26.77
CA GLU A 170 2.77 -10.60 25.31
C GLU A 170 3.72 -9.55 24.74
N ARG A 171 3.80 -8.36 25.38
CA ARG A 171 4.76 -7.33 24.99
C ARG A 171 6.20 -7.82 25.09
N ASP A 172 6.52 -8.59 26.13
CA ASP A 172 7.85 -9.18 26.31
C ASP A 172 8.16 -10.24 25.24
N GLN A 173 7.17 -11.07 24.86
CA GLN A 173 7.34 -12.01 23.75
C GLN A 173 7.63 -11.30 22.43
N VAL A 174 6.91 -10.20 22.14
CA VAL A 174 7.17 -9.37 20.96
C VAL A 174 8.59 -8.79 21.01
N ARG A 175 9.01 -8.18 22.13
CA ARG A 175 10.38 -7.65 22.28
C ARG A 175 11.45 -8.71 22.06
N LEU A 176 11.26 -9.90 22.62
CA LEU A 176 12.17 -11.03 22.45
C LEU A 176 12.21 -11.52 20.99
N ALA A 177 11.08 -11.53 20.28
CA ALA A 177 11.04 -11.87 18.87
C ALA A 177 11.85 -10.86 18.03
N PHE A 178 11.65 -9.55 18.23
CA PHE A 178 12.43 -8.50 17.57
C PHE A 178 13.93 -8.57 17.90
N ALA A 179 14.30 -8.82 19.16
CA ALA A 179 15.69 -8.95 19.57
C ALA A 179 16.40 -10.13 18.88
N LYS A 180 15.69 -11.22 18.58
CA LYS A 180 16.25 -12.39 17.87
C LYS A 180 16.48 -12.15 16.39
N THR A 181 15.77 -11.18 15.79
CA THR A 181 15.88 -10.87 14.36
C THR A 181 17.03 -9.92 14.02
N ILE A 182 17.54 -9.17 15.00
CA ILE A 182 18.74 -8.35 14.86
C ILE A 182 19.94 -9.25 15.17
N ARG A 183 20.63 -9.73 14.14
CA ARG A 183 21.90 -10.46 14.24
C ARG A 183 22.97 -9.78 13.42
#